data_AF-A0A962JZB3-F1
#
_entry.id   AF-A0A962JZB3-F1
#
_cell.length_a   1.000
_cell.length_b   1.000
_cell.length_c   1.000
_cell.angle_alpha   90.00
_cell.angle_beta   90.00
_cell.angle_gamma   90.00
#
_symmetry.space_group_name_H-M   'P 1'
#
loop_
_entity.id
_entity.type
_entity.pdbx_description
1 polymer ?
#
loop_
_entity_poly.entity_id
_entity_poly.type
_entity_poly.pdbx_seq_one_letter_code
_entity_poly.pdbx_strand_id
1 'polypeptide(L)'
;MKTLLKTKTLAGLVLLAASWPSLVLAERNTEHDEAYRSALSTVQEAPARIAEAMAEVQSGQVAHYDFLQFEHIELVRHARALAWPPGDLANADKQALKQEAGALLDSANALEWVISDFLRAMAQARSATSNTLDIAAQSRDASTPSLQSAWQALELQTLLFMSSGYQEGWSALATAYDAVLSADLSEQTRRELSFQREQLSRAVPQLEAQREALAASDVGAHADTLRALYQSAI
;
A
#
# COMPACT_ATOMS: atom_id res chain seq x y z
N MET A 1 50.34 43.52 -83.09
CA MET A 1 49.06 42.79 -82.89
C MET A 1 49.06 42.24 -81.47
N LYS A 2 48.43 42.97 -80.55
CA LYS A 2 47.16 42.59 -79.88
C LYS A 2 47.30 41.36 -78.96
N THR A 3 47.58 41.70 -77.71
CA THR A 3 47.24 41.05 -76.44
C THR A 3 45.88 40.36 -76.40
N LEU A 4 45.78 39.23 -75.66
CA LEU A 4 44.70 38.95 -74.70
C LEU A 4 44.97 37.66 -73.91
N LEU A 5 45.44 37.85 -72.67
CA LEU A 5 45.37 36.86 -71.59
C LEU A 5 43.90 36.54 -71.30
N LYS A 6 43.54 35.25 -71.25
CA LYS A 6 42.26 34.80 -70.67
C LYS A 6 42.50 34.40 -69.21
N THR A 7 42.05 35.28 -68.34
CA THR A 7 41.97 35.15 -66.88
C THR A 7 40.98 34.05 -66.50
N LYS A 8 41.38 33.21 -65.56
CA LYS A 8 40.57 32.17 -64.94
C LYS A 8 39.45 32.81 -64.11
N THR A 9 38.20 32.46 -64.39
CA THR A 9 37.04 32.77 -63.55
C THR A 9 37.10 31.90 -62.29
N LEU A 10 37.48 32.50 -61.16
CA LEU A 10 37.24 31.94 -59.83
C LEU A 10 35.75 32.11 -59.52
N ALA A 11 35.03 30.99 -59.41
CA ALA A 11 33.71 30.94 -58.81
C ALA A 11 33.85 31.21 -57.30
N GLY A 12 33.63 32.45 -56.90
CA GLY A 12 33.50 32.84 -55.50
C GLY A 12 32.15 32.36 -54.97
N LEU A 13 32.14 31.19 -54.34
CA LEU A 13 31.01 30.71 -53.54
C LEU A 13 31.03 31.46 -52.20
N VAL A 14 30.28 32.55 -52.12
CA VAL A 14 30.03 33.23 -50.83
C VAL A 14 29.04 32.38 -50.04
N LEU A 15 29.58 31.51 -49.18
CA LEU A 15 28.83 30.89 -48.09
C LEU A 15 28.47 31.98 -47.09
N LEU A 16 27.28 32.55 -47.24
CA LEU A 16 26.58 33.25 -46.17
C LEU A 16 26.30 32.21 -45.07
N ALA A 17 27.21 32.14 -44.10
CA ALA A 17 26.95 31.51 -42.82
C ALA A 17 25.86 32.33 -42.12
N ALA A 18 24.61 32.00 -42.40
CA ALA A 18 23.50 32.33 -41.52
C ALA A 18 23.76 31.58 -40.21
N SER A 19 24.48 32.22 -39.29
CA SER A 19 24.46 31.86 -37.89
C SER A 19 23.04 32.10 -37.39
N TRP A 20 22.17 31.12 -37.59
CA TRP A 20 20.96 31.03 -36.78
C TRP A 20 21.44 30.94 -35.33
N PRO A 21 21.10 31.91 -34.46
CA PRO A 21 21.16 31.62 -33.05
C PRO A 21 20.20 30.46 -32.86
N SER A 22 20.72 29.31 -32.44
CA SER A 22 19.93 28.28 -31.80
C SER A 22 19.30 28.95 -30.59
N LEU A 23 18.14 29.56 -30.80
CA LEU A 23 17.17 29.86 -29.76
C LEU A 23 16.66 28.52 -29.26
N VAL A 24 17.55 27.78 -28.58
CA VAL A 24 17.16 26.97 -27.43
C VAL A 24 16.81 27.99 -26.35
N LEU A 25 15.72 28.73 -26.60
CA LEU A 25 14.92 29.29 -25.54
C LEU A 25 14.62 28.11 -24.65
N ALA A 26 14.95 28.24 -23.37
CA ALA A 26 14.61 27.30 -22.35
C ALA A 26 13.14 26.88 -22.51
N GLU A 27 12.92 25.74 -23.16
CA GLU A 27 11.86 24.82 -22.75
C GLU A 27 12.17 24.59 -21.28
N ARG A 28 11.57 25.41 -20.42
CA ARG A 28 11.39 25.11 -19.01
C ARG A 28 10.99 23.64 -19.00
N ASN A 29 11.69 22.80 -18.24
CA ASN A 29 11.54 21.35 -18.31
C ASN A 29 10.16 20.93 -17.76
N THR A 30 9.11 21.26 -18.52
CA THR A 30 7.69 21.16 -18.16
C THR A 30 7.32 19.72 -17.92
N GLU A 31 7.94 18.80 -18.67
CA GLU A 31 7.79 17.36 -18.47
C GLU A 31 8.28 16.93 -17.07
N HIS A 32 9.41 17.45 -16.60
CA HIS A 32 9.90 17.11 -15.27
C HIS A 32 9.06 17.75 -14.15
N ASP A 33 8.61 19.00 -14.31
CA ASP A 33 7.67 19.63 -13.37
C ASP A 33 6.35 18.85 -13.29
N GLU A 34 5.79 18.44 -14.43
CA GLU A 34 4.57 17.64 -14.50
C GLU A 34 4.75 16.27 -13.85
N ALA A 35 5.85 15.56 -14.15
CA ALA A 35 6.17 14.28 -13.54
C ALA A 35 6.36 14.40 -12.01
N TYR A 36 7.00 15.46 -11.54
CA TYR A 36 7.20 15.72 -10.12
C TYR A 36 5.87 15.98 -9.40
N ARG A 37 4.97 16.78 -10.00
CA ARG A 37 3.62 17.02 -9.47
C ARG A 37 2.77 15.75 -9.45
N SER A 38 2.87 14.93 -10.50
CA SER A 38 2.19 13.64 -10.59
C SER A 38 2.64 12.70 -9.46
N ALA A 39 3.96 12.62 -9.21
CA ALA A 39 4.50 11.87 -8.09
C ALA A 39 4.01 12.41 -6.74
N LEU A 40 3.96 13.74 -6.56
CA LEU A 40 3.38 14.38 -5.37
C LEU A 40 1.90 14.03 -5.16
N SER A 41 1.09 13.94 -6.21
CA SER A 41 -0.32 13.50 -6.07
C SER A 41 -0.39 12.06 -5.61
N THR A 42 0.41 11.21 -6.24
CA THR A 42 0.39 9.76 -5.97
C THR A 42 0.79 9.44 -4.52
N VAL A 43 1.85 10.06 -3.99
CA VAL A 43 2.28 9.80 -2.60
C VAL A 43 1.30 10.35 -1.57
N GLN A 44 0.54 11.39 -1.90
CA GLN A 44 -0.47 11.93 -1.00
C GLN A 44 -1.74 11.09 -0.91
N GLU A 45 -2.15 10.49 -2.03
CA GLU A 45 -3.32 9.62 -2.08
C GLU A 45 -3.00 8.22 -1.56
N ALA A 46 -1.73 7.82 -1.57
CA ALA A 46 -1.30 6.47 -1.23
C ALA A 46 -1.79 5.96 0.13
N PRO A 47 -1.77 6.71 1.26
CA PRO A 47 -2.29 6.20 2.53
C PRO A 47 -3.76 5.78 2.45
N ALA A 48 -4.59 6.53 1.72
CA ALA A 48 -6.00 6.20 1.53
C ALA A 48 -6.16 4.94 0.66
N ARG A 49 -5.40 4.82 -0.44
CA ARG A 49 -5.45 3.64 -1.31
C ARG A 49 -4.95 2.37 -0.61
N ILE A 50 -3.90 2.48 0.22
CA ILE A 50 -3.43 1.36 1.05
C ILE A 50 -4.50 0.97 2.08
N ALA A 51 -5.16 1.93 2.72
CA ALA A 51 -6.23 1.65 3.67
C ALA A 51 -7.43 0.95 3.02
N GLU A 52 -7.80 1.39 1.81
CA GLU A 52 -8.84 0.74 0.98
C GLU A 52 -8.43 -0.69 0.61
N ALA A 53 -7.21 -0.89 0.12
CA ALA A 53 -6.68 -2.23 -0.20
C ALA A 53 -6.64 -3.16 1.03
N MET A 54 -6.31 -2.65 2.23
CA MET A 54 -6.43 -3.42 3.48
C MET A 54 -7.87 -3.84 3.75
N ALA A 55 -8.85 -2.94 3.56
CA ALA A 55 -10.26 -3.24 3.77
C ALA A 55 -10.81 -4.26 2.74
N GLU A 56 -10.38 -4.19 1.48
CA GLU A 56 -10.72 -5.17 0.43
C GLU A 56 -10.16 -6.56 0.77
N VAL A 57 -8.89 -6.61 1.21
CA VAL A 57 -8.25 -7.84 1.68
C VAL A 57 -9.05 -8.44 2.84
N GLN A 58 -9.42 -7.62 3.81
CA GLN A 58 -10.13 -8.06 5.01
C GLN A 58 -11.54 -8.57 4.71
N SER A 59 -12.29 -7.88 3.85
CA SER A 59 -13.64 -8.28 3.41
C SER A 59 -13.66 -9.47 2.45
N GLY A 60 -12.50 -9.84 1.88
CA GLY A 60 -12.39 -10.95 0.93
C GLY A 60 -12.87 -10.60 -0.48
N GLN A 61 -12.98 -9.31 -0.81
CA GLN A 61 -13.30 -8.85 -2.17
C GLN A 61 -12.17 -9.16 -3.15
N VAL A 62 -10.93 -9.27 -2.66
CA VAL A 62 -9.76 -9.64 -3.45
C VAL A 62 -9.23 -11.02 -3.04
N ALA A 63 -8.95 -11.86 -4.04
CA ALA A 63 -8.41 -13.20 -3.84
C ALA A 63 -6.89 -13.20 -3.53
N HIS A 64 -6.18 -12.16 -3.97
CA HIS A 64 -4.73 -12.05 -3.88
C HIS A 64 -4.33 -10.74 -3.18
N TYR A 65 -3.26 -10.80 -2.39
CA TYR A 65 -2.73 -9.66 -1.65
C TYR A 65 -1.88 -8.72 -2.53
N ASP A 66 -1.72 -9.05 -3.81
CA ASP A 66 -0.89 -8.34 -4.79
C ASP A 66 -1.31 -6.88 -4.97
N PHE A 67 -2.60 -6.56 -4.81
CA PHE A 67 -3.08 -5.18 -4.87
C PHE A 67 -2.53 -4.30 -3.74
N LEU A 68 -2.52 -4.81 -2.50
CA LEU A 68 -1.95 -4.10 -1.36
C LEU A 68 -0.43 -3.92 -1.50
N GLN A 69 0.26 -4.95 -2.01
CA GLN A 69 1.69 -4.86 -2.32
C GLN A 69 1.97 -3.87 -3.45
N PHE A 70 1.13 -3.84 -4.48
CA PHE A 70 1.23 -2.90 -5.59
C PHE A 70 1.13 -1.46 -5.08
N GLU A 71 0.14 -1.13 -4.25
CA GLU A 71 -0.01 0.23 -3.70
C GLU A 71 1.21 0.66 -2.87
N HIS A 72 1.78 -0.26 -2.08
CA HIS A 72 2.99 0.02 -1.32
C HIS A 72 4.22 0.23 -2.21
N ILE A 73 4.40 -0.61 -3.25
CA ILE A 73 5.48 -0.46 -4.23
C ILE A 73 5.36 0.87 -4.98
N GLU A 74 4.15 1.25 -5.39
CA GLU A 74 3.89 2.52 -6.08
C GLU A 74 4.23 3.71 -5.18
N LEU A 75 3.82 3.69 -3.90
CA LEU A 75 4.21 4.70 -2.92
C LEU A 75 5.74 4.83 -2.83
N VAL A 76 6.44 3.72 -2.61
CA VAL A 76 7.91 3.72 -2.50
C VAL A 76 8.58 4.22 -3.78
N ARG A 77 8.06 3.82 -4.95
CA ARG A 77 8.55 4.27 -6.26
C ARG A 77 8.44 5.78 -6.41
N HIS A 78 7.27 6.35 -6.11
CA HIS A 78 7.06 7.80 -6.24
C HIS A 78 7.79 8.59 -5.16
N ALA A 79 7.88 8.08 -3.92
CA ALA A 79 8.70 8.69 -2.88
C ALA A 79 10.18 8.78 -3.29
N ARG A 80 10.73 7.74 -3.92
CA ARG A 80 12.11 7.77 -4.47
C ARG A 80 12.27 8.78 -5.59
N ALA A 81 11.29 8.90 -6.48
CA ALA A 81 11.33 9.86 -7.58
C ALA A 81 11.41 11.31 -7.08
N LEU A 82 10.74 11.61 -5.96
CA LEU A 82 10.70 12.95 -5.36
C LEU A 82 12.04 13.42 -4.79
N ALA A 83 13.04 12.54 -4.63
CA ALA A 83 14.41 12.93 -4.30
C ALA A 83 15.13 13.69 -5.44
N TRP A 84 14.50 13.86 -6.60
CA TRP A 84 15.06 14.50 -7.79
C TRP A 84 14.22 15.71 -8.21
N PRO A 85 14.31 16.84 -7.50
CA PRO A 85 13.54 18.05 -7.84
C PRO A 85 13.97 18.67 -9.18
N PRO A 86 13.09 19.48 -9.82
CA PRO A 86 13.38 20.16 -11.08
C PRO A 86 14.66 21.00 -11.05
N GLY A 87 15.35 21.02 -12.20
CA GLY A 87 16.67 21.62 -12.34
C GLY A 87 16.69 23.14 -12.27
N ASP A 88 15.56 23.81 -12.46
CA ASP A 88 15.41 25.26 -12.44
C ASP A 88 15.18 25.85 -11.04
N LEU A 89 14.88 25.01 -10.03
CA LEU A 89 14.74 25.47 -8.64
C LEU A 89 16.07 25.94 -8.04
N ALA A 90 16.00 26.85 -7.06
CA ALA A 90 17.18 27.29 -6.33
C ALA A 90 17.80 26.12 -5.53
N ASN A 91 19.12 26.16 -5.32
CA ASN A 91 19.81 25.08 -4.62
C ASN A 91 19.31 24.86 -3.19
N ALA A 92 18.92 25.93 -2.48
CA ALA A 92 18.35 25.82 -1.14
C ALA A 92 17.05 25.02 -1.14
N ASP A 93 16.13 25.34 -2.05
CA ASP A 93 14.83 24.66 -2.18
C ASP A 93 15.01 23.20 -2.58
N LYS A 94 15.95 22.91 -3.50
CA LYS A 94 16.29 21.53 -3.87
C LYS A 94 16.77 20.70 -2.69
N GLN A 95 17.58 21.29 -1.80
CA GLN A 95 18.06 20.57 -0.61
C GLN A 95 16.94 20.32 0.38
N ALA A 96 16.06 21.31 0.61
CA ALA A 96 14.89 21.13 1.47
C ALA A 96 13.96 20.02 0.93
N LEU A 97 13.65 20.04 -0.36
CA LEU A 97 12.85 19.01 -1.03
C LEU A 97 13.48 17.61 -0.91
N LYS A 98 14.80 17.50 -1.11
CA LYS A 98 15.51 16.22 -0.98
C LYS A 98 15.48 15.67 0.44
N GLN A 99 15.68 16.53 1.43
CA GLN A 99 15.62 16.13 2.83
C GLN A 99 14.24 15.60 3.19
N GLU A 100 13.19 16.33 2.80
CA GLU A 100 11.81 15.93 3.07
C GLU A 100 11.40 14.67 2.29
N ALA A 101 11.80 14.54 1.03
CA ALA A 101 11.59 13.32 0.24
C ALA A 101 12.31 12.10 0.86
N GLY A 102 13.45 12.30 1.51
CA GLY A 102 14.14 11.26 2.29
C GLY A 102 13.28 10.79 3.48
N ALA A 103 12.75 11.72 4.27
CA ALA A 103 11.86 11.39 5.39
C ALA A 103 10.56 10.70 4.95
N LEU A 104 9.98 11.16 3.83
CA LEU A 104 8.85 10.50 3.19
C LEU A 104 9.17 9.06 2.79
N LEU A 105 10.34 8.83 2.18
CA LEU A 105 10.76 7.50 1.75
C LEU A 105 10.99 6.56 2.94
N ASP A 106 11.60 7.05 4.01
CA ASP A 106 11.80 6.26 5.23
C ASP A 106 10.45 5.84 5.84
N SER A 107 9.49 6.77 5.90
CA SER A 107 8.12 6.49 6.36
C SER A 107 7.38 5.51 5.44
N ALA A 108 7.53 5.65 4.13
CA ALA A 108 6.96 4.73 3.14
C ALA A 108 7.53 3.31 3.28
N ASN A 109 8.84 3.17 3.52
CA ASN A 109 9.44 1.85 3.76
C ASN A 109 8.98 1.25 5.09
N ALA A 110 8.78 2.06 6.13
CA ALA A 110 8.29 1.58 7.42
C ALA A 110 6.89 0.94 7.34
N LEU A 111 6.05 1.37 6.39
CA LEU A 111 4.74 0.74 6.14
C LEU A 111 4.83 -0.73 5.69
N GLU A 112 5.99 -1.20 5.21
CA GLU A 112 6.18 -2.62 4.88
C GLU A 112 5.90 -3.53 6.08
N TRP A 113 6.32 -3.10 7.28
CA TRP A 113 6.10 -3.84 8.51
C TRP A 113 4.62 -3.84 8.91
N VAL A 114 3.96 -2.68 8.83
CA VAL A 114 2.53 -2.53 9.13
C VAL A 114 1.69 -3.44 8.22
N ILE A 115 1.97 -3.41 6.92
CA ILE A 115 1.28 -4.24 5.92
C ILE A 115 1.56 -5.73 6.15
N SER A 116 2.81 -6.10 6.43
CA SER A 116 3.18 -7.50 6.68
C SER A 116 2.51 -8.06 7.93
N ASP A 117 2.44 -7.27 9.00
CA ASP A 117 1.80 -7.65 10.25
C ASP A 117 0.28 -7.78 10.09
N PHE A 118 -0.32 -6.88 9.30
CA PHE A 118 -1.73 -6.97 8.95
C PHE A 118 -2.03 -8.26 8.17
N LEU A 119 -1.27 -8.54 7.11
CA LEU A 119 -1.46 -9.74 6.29
C LEU A 119 -1.27 -11.02 7.11
N ARG A 120 -0.30 -11.02 8.03
CA ARG A 120 -0.06 -12.13 8.96
C ARG A 120 -1.25 -12.35 9.90
N ALA A 121 -1.75 -11.30 10.53
CA ALA A 121 -2.93 -11.38 11.39
C ALA A 121 -4.17 -11.85 10.60
N MET A 122 -4.33 -11.38 9.37
CA MET A 122 -5.42 -11.76 8.48
C MET A 122 -5.37 -13.26 8.11
N ALA A 123 -4.18 -13.76 7.77
CA ALA A 123 -3.97 -15.18 7.48
C ALA A 123 -4.25 -16.07 8.71
N GLN A 124 -3.81 -15.63 9.89
CA GLN A 124 -4.09 -16.33 11.14
C GLN A 124 -5.59 -16.37 11.46
N ALA A 125 -6.29 -15.25 11.30
CA ALA A 125 -7.73 -15.17 11.52
C ALA A 125 -8.51 -16.09 10.56
N ARG A 126 -8.19 -16.04 9.25
CA ARG A 126 -8.78 -16.92 8.23
C ARG A 126 -8.52 -18.39 8.50
N SER A 127 -7.29 -18.75 8.86
CA SER A 127 -6.94 -20.13 9.16
C SER A 127 -7.71 -20.63 10.38
N ALA A 128 -7.78 -19.83 11.44
CA ALA A 128 -8.47 -20.21 12.66
C ALA A 128 -9.99 -20.36 12.44
N THR A 129 -10.64 -19.44 11.71
CA THR A 129 -12.07 -19.57 11.39
C THR A 129 -12.34 -20.78 10.50
N SER A 130 -11.54 -21.02 9.45
CA SER A 130 -11.69 -22.21 8.60
C SER A 130 -11.57 -23.51 9.41
N ASN A 131 -10.53 -23.62 10.24
CA ASN A 131 -10.34 -24.80 11.10
C ASN A 131 -11.49 -24.97 12.10
N THR A 132 -12.06 -23.87 12.59
CA THR A 132 -13.22 -23.91 13.50
C THR A 132 -14.43 -24.56 12.81
N LEU A 133 -14.70 -24.19 11.56
CA LEU A 133 -15.78 -24.76 10.77
C LEU A 133 -15.56 -26.26 10.52
N ASP A 134 -14.33 -26.66 10.19
CA ASP A 134 -13.99 -28.07 9.98
C ASP A 134 -14.17 -28.90 11.25
N ILE A 135 -13.68 -28.40 12.40
CA ILE A 135 -13.87 -29.03 13.71
C ILE A 135 -15.36 -29.17 14.05
N ALA A 136 -16.14 -28.10 13.84
CA ALA A 136 -17.57 -28.08 14.13
C ALA A 136 -18.35 -29.06 13.21
N ALA A 137 -17.96 -29.18 11.94
CA ALA A 137 -18.55 -30.14 11.02
C ALA A 137 -18.26 -31.59 11.45
N GLN A 138 -17.00 -31.91 11.76
CA GLN A 138 -16.59 -33.26 12.17
C GLN A 138 -17.18 -33.70 13.51
N SER A 139 -17.36 -32.76 14.44
CA SER A 139 -17.80 -33.07 15.81
C SER A 139 -19.32 -33.24 15.96
N ARG A 140 -20.11 -32.77 14.98
CA ARG A 140 -21.58 -32.70 15.08
C ARG A 140 -22.26 -34.06 15.12
N ASP A 141 -21.82 -34.98 14.26
CA ASP A 141 -22.49 -36.26 14.06
C ASP A 141 -22.33 -37.21 15.25
N ALA A 142 -21.27 -37.02 16.05
CA ALA A 142 -20.98 -37.81 17.25
C ALA A 142 -21.48 -37.15 18.55
N SER A 143 -22.15 -36.00 18.47
CA SER A 143 -22.53 -35.18 19.63
C SER A 143 -23.96 -35.44 20.12
N THR A 144 -24.20 -35.18 21.40
CA THR A 144 -25.56 -35.13 21.97
C THR A 144 -26.38 -33.98 21.36
N PRO A 145 -27.73 -34.01 21.40
CA PRO A 145 -28.56 -32.94 20.82
C PRO A 145 -28.26 -31.54 21.38
N SER A 146 -27.95 -31.43 22.68
CA SER A 146 -27.59 -30.14 23.30
C SER A 146 -26.26 -29.61 22.78
N LEU A 147 -25.28 -30.50 22.59
CA LEU A 147 -23.97 -30.12 22.05
C LEU A 147 -24.05 -29.81 20.55
N GLN A 148 -24.90 -30.50 19.79
CA GLN A 148 -25.18 -30.17 18.39
C GLN A 148 -25.66 -28.72 18.22
N SER A 149 -26.55 -28.25 19.11
CA SER A 149 -27.00 -26.85 19.09
C SER A 149 -25.86 -25.87 19.36
N ALA A 150 -24.95 -26.18 20.29
CA ALA A 150 -23.78 -25.35 20.57
C ALA A 150 -22.82 -25.30 19.36
N TRP A 151 -22.59 -26.43 18.69
CA TRP A 151 -21.80 -26.49 17.46
C TRP A 151 -22.41 -25.67 16.31
N GLN A 152 -23.73 -25.74 16.12
CA GLN A 152 -24.44 -24.93 15.12
C GLN A 152 -24.32 -23.42 15.43
N ALA A 153 -24.42 -23.05 16.70
CA ALA A 153 -24.22 -21.67 17.11
C ALA A 153 -22.79 -21.19 16.83
N LEU A 154 -21.78 -22.02 17.14
CA LEU A 154 -20.38 -21.72 16.83
C LEU A 154 -20.14 -21.57 15.32
N GLU A 155 -20.66 -22.48 14.51
CA GLU A 155 -20.59 -22.42 13.05
C GLU A 155 -21.22 -21.12 12.52
N LEU A 156 -22.45 -20.81 12.94
CA LEU A 156 -23.15 -19.60 12.53
C LEU A 156 -22.37 -18.34 12.92
N GLN A 157 -21.90 -18.24 14.17
CA GLN A 157 -21.14 -17.07 14.61
C GLN A 157 -19.79 -16.96 13.89
N THR A 158 -19.16 -18.08 13.54
CA THR A 158 -17.94 -18.08 12.75
C THR A 158 -18.19 -17.53 11.35
N LEU A 159 -19.26 -17.99 10.69
CA LEU A 159 -19.65 -17.49 9.37
C LEU A 159 -20.02 -16.00 9.40
N LEU A 160 -20.78 -15.56 10.41
CA LEU A 160 -21.13 -14.15 10.59
C LEU A 160 -19.86 -13.30 10.79
N PHE A 161 -18.93 -13.76 11.62
CA PHE A 161 -17.64 -13.11 11.86
C PHE A 161 -16.79 -13.03 10.58
N MET A 162 -16.76 -14.08 9.77
CA MET A 162 -16.08 -14.05 8.46
C MET A 162 -16.76 -13.08 7.50
N SER A 163 -18.09 -13.07 7.47
CA SER A 163 -18.88 -12.22 6.56
C SER A 163 -18.81 -10.74 6.89
N SER A 164 -18.54 -10.38 8.15
CA SER A 164 -18.28 -9.00 8.57
C SER A 164 -16.87 -8.52 8.21
N GLY A 165 -16.09 -9.35 7.51
CA GLY A 165 -14.67 -9.09 7.31
C GLY A 165 -13.92 -9.05 8.63
N TYR A 166 -14.27 -9.86 9.63
CA TYR A 166 -13.53 -9.93 10.91
C TYR A 166 -13.56 -8.62 11.72
N GLN A 167 -14.40 -7.65 11.36
CA GLN A 167 -14.52 -6.36 12.05
C GLN A 167 -15.48 -6.43 13.24
N GLU A 168 -16.56 -7.18 13.07
CA GLU A 168 -17.66 -7.26 14.03
C GLU A 168 -17.94 -8.70 14.42
N GLY A 169 -18.46 -8.91 15.62
CA GLY A 169 -18.97 -10.21 16.05
C GLY A 169 -17.98 -11.06 16.86
N TRP A 170 -16.77 -10.57 17.14
CA TRP A 170 -15.79 -11.31 17.97
C TRP A 170 -16.37 -11.71 19.34
N SER A 171 -17.07 -10.81 20.04
CA SER A 171 -17.68 -11.14 21.34
C SER A 171 -18.72 -12.25 21.24
N ALA A 172 -19.54 -12.25 20.18
CA ALA A 172 -20.56 -13.27 19.97
C ALA A 172 -19.92 -14.62 19.61
N LEU A 173 -18.88 -14.60 18.76
CA LEU A 173 -18.08 -15.77 18.44
C LEU A 173 -17.38 -16.34 19.68
N ALA A 174 -16.72 -15.51 20.49
CA ALA A 174 -16.07 -15.92 21.73
C ALA A 174 -17.05 -16.58 22.72
N THR A 175 -18.28 -16.06 22.79
CA THR A 175 -19.36 -16.66 23.61
C THR A 175 -19.77 -18.03 23.07
N ALA A 176 -19.87 -18.20 21.74
CA ALA A 176 -20.17 -19.50 21.14
C ALA A 176 -19.04 -20.52 21.37
N TYR A 177 -17.79 -20.07 21.33
CA TYR A 177 -16.64 -20.88 21.76
C TYR A 177 -16.78 -21.34 23.21
N ASP A 178 -17.10 -20.43 24.14
CA ASP A 178 -17.28 -20.77 25.56
C ASP A 178 -18.38 -21.79 25.78
N ALA A 179 -19.51 -21.66 25.07
CA ALA A 179 -20.60 -22.62 25.13
C ALA A 179 -20.14 -24.04 24.76
N VAL A 180 -19.39 -24.19 23.66
CA VAL A 180 -18.88 -25.48 23.21
C VAL A 180 -17.79 -26.01 24.16
N LEU A 181 -16.82 -25.18 24.56
CA LEU A 181 -15.71 -25.57 25.43
C LEU A 181 -16.14 -25.95 26.85
N SER A 182 -17.30 -25.46 27.31
CA SER A 182 -17.90 -25.83 28.60
C SER A 182 -18.56 -27.22 28.60
N ALA A 183 -18.80 -27.80 27.41
CA ALA A 183 -19.43 -29.10 27.27
C ALA A 183 -18.44 -30.27 27.51
N ASP A 184 -18.99 -31.48 27.53
CA ASP A 184 -18.20 -32.71 27.57
C ASP A 184 -17.64 -33.03 26.17
N LEU A 185 -16.44 -32.53 25.91
CA LEU A 185 -15.68 -32.74 24.69
C LEU A 185 -14.53 -33.73 24.91
N SER A 186 -14.14 -34.43 23.85
CA SER A 186 -12.85 -35.13 23.85
C SER A 186 -11.70 -34.16 24.15
N GLU A 187 -10.64 -34.66 24.78
CA GLU A 187 -9.45 -33.85 25.09
C GLU A 187 -8.82 -33.25 23.82
N GLN A 188 -8.79 -34.03 22.73
CA GLN A 188 -8.28 -33.57 21.44
C GLN A 188 -9.11 -32.40 20.90
N THR A 189 -10.43 -32.56 20.77
CA THR A 189 -11.32 -31.51 20.27
C THR A 189 -11.23 -30.24 21.12
N ARG A 190 -11.17 -30.39 22.44
CA ARG A 190 -11.01 -29.26 23.37
C ARG A 190 -9.71 -28.50 23.12
N ARG A 191 -8.58 -29.20 22.96
CA ARG A 191 -7.27 -28.58 22.69
C ARG A 191 -7.26 -27.84 21.36
N GLU A 192 -7.72 -28.49 20.29
CA GLU A 192 -7.75 -27.91 18.95
C GLU A 192 -8.65 -26.67 18.92
N LEU A 193 -9.85 -26.74 19.51
CA LEU A 193 -10.78 -25.62 19.55
C LEU A 193 -10.26 -24.46 20.42
N SER A 194 -9.65 -24.76 21.57
CA SER A 194 -9.03 -23.73 22.42
C SER A 194 -7.90 -23.02 21.69
N PHE A 195 -7.09 -23.75 20.92
CA PHE A 195 -6.05 -23.17 20.09
C PHE A 195 -6.62 -22.23 19.02
N GLN A 196 -7.68 -22.61 18.30
CA GLN A 196 -8.29 -21.70 17.31
C GLN A 196 -8.82 -20.41 17.96
N ARG A 197 -9.47 -20.53 19.13
CA ARG A 197 -9.93 -19.36 19.91
C ARG A 197 -8.77 -18.45 20.29
N GLU A 198 -7.67 -19.02 20.78
CA GLU A 198 -6.47 -18.28 21.18
C GLU A 198 -5.87 -17.53 19.98
N GLN A 199 -5.76 -18.19 18.83
CA GLN A 199 -5.29 -17.58 17.60
C GLN A 199 -6.16 -16.38 17.18
N LEU A 200 -7.49 -16.52 17.22
CA LEU A 200 -8.40 -15.41 16.93
C LEU A 200 -8.28 -14.28 17.95
N SER A 201 -8.17 -14.59 19.24
CA SER A 201 -8.03 -13.58 20.30
C SER A 201 -6.78 -12.71 20.16
N ARG A 202 -5.73 -13.24 19.52
CA ARG A 202 -4.50 -12.52 19.20
C ARG A 202 -4.59 -11.78 17.88
N ALA A 203 -5.09 -12.44 16.84
CA ALA A 203 -5.09 -11.90 15.48
C ALA A 203 -6.08 -10.73 15.32
N VAL A 204 -7.28 -10.82 15.92
CA VAL A 204 -8.34 -9.83 15.71
C VAL A 204 -7.96 -8.43 16.19
N PRO A 205 -7.42 -8.24 17.42
CA PRO A 205 -6.94 -6.91 17.84
C PRO A 205 -5.79 -6.38 16.99
N GLN A 206 -4.96 -7.27 16.42
CA GLN A 206 -3.84 -6.86 15.56
C GLN A 206 -4.34 -6.29 14.23
N LEU A 207 -5.45 -6.79 13.67
CA LEU A 207 -6.02 -6.22 12.44
C LEU A 207 -6.33 -4.74 12.61
N GLU A 208 -6.98 -4.36 13.71
CA GLU A 208 -7.31 -2.95 13.98
C GLU A 208 -6.05 -2.14 14.31
N ALA A 209 -5.16 -2.69 15.15
CA ALA A 209 -3.92 -2.02 15.51
C ALA A 209 -3.06 -1.66 14.28
N GLN A 210 -3.01 -2.53 13.25
CA GLN A 210 -2.26 -2.21 12.03
C GLN A 210 -2.97 -1.18 11.14
N ARG A 211 -4.31 -1.12 11.13
CA ARG A 211 -5.05 -0.04 10.46
C ARG A 211 -4.82 1.31 11.13
N GLU A 212 -4.84 1.33 12.46
CA GLU A 212 -4.48 2.51 13.24
C GLU A 212 -3.01 2.91 13.01
N ALA A 213 -2.08 1.95 12.94
CA ALA A 213 -0.67 2.22 12.64
C ALA A 213 -0.47 2.83 11.25
N LEU A 214 -1.22 2.39 10.23
CA LEU A 214 -1.23 3.02 8.91
C LEU A 214 -1.73 4.47 9.01
N ALA A 215 -2.85 4.70 9.70
CA ALA A 215 -3.43 6.04 9.87
C ALA A 215 -2.52 6.98 10.66
N ALA A 216 -1.73 6.44 11.60
CA ALA A 216 -0.76 7.17 12.40
C ALA A 216 0.60 7.34 11.71
N SER A 217 0.78 6.82 10.49
CA SER A 217 2.05 6.96 9.77
C SER A 217 2.29 8.40 9.31
N ASP A 218 3.56 8.80 9.30
CA ASP A 218 3.96 10.16 8.90
C ASP A 218 3.96 10.36 7.37
N VAL A 219 3.58 9.35 6.56
CA VAL A 219 3.58 9.42 5.09
C VAL A 219 2.76 10.60 4.59
N GLY A 220 1.53 10.77 5.09
CA GLY A 220 0.66 11.88 4.70
C GLY A 220 1.26 13.24 5.08
N ALA A 221 1.79 13.36 6.30
CA ALA A 221 2.38 14.60 6.80
C ALA A 221 3.62 15.01 5.98
N HIS A 222 4.50 14.06 5.65
CA HIS A 222 5.66 14.31 4.81
C HIS A 222 5.26 14.67 3.37
N ALA A 223 4.26 13.98 2.82
CA ALA A 223 3.76 14.27 1.47
C ALA A 223 3.12 15.67 1.36
N ASP A 224 2.42 16.13 2.40
CA ASP A 224 1.88 17.49 2.49
C ASP A 224 2.98 18.55 2.63
N THR A 225 3.95 18.29 3.52
CA THR A 225 5.09 19.19 3.73
C THR A 225 5.90 19.34 2.44
N LEU A 226 6.19 18.24 1.75
CA LEU A 226 6.92 18.24 0.50
C LEU A 226 6.18 18.99 -0.60
N ARG A 227 4.85 18.85 -0.69
CA ARG A 227 4.03 19.63 -1.62
C ARG A 227 4.09 21.12 -1.31
N ALA A 228 3.98 21.51 -0.04
CA ALA A 228 4.04 22.91 0.37
C ALA A 228 5.41 23.53 0.04
N LEU A 229 6.50 22.81 0.32
CA LEU A 229 7.86 23.22 -0.06
C LEU A 229 7.97 23.41 -1.57
N TYR A 230 7.45 22.47 -2.36
CA TYR A 230 7.51 22.54 -3.81
C TYR A 230 6.75 23.75 -4.36
N GLN A 231 5.53 23.99 -3.85
CA GLN A 231 4.71 25.14 -4.24
C GLN A 231 5.36 26.48 -3.87
N SER A 232 6.13 26.55 -2.79
CA SER A 232 6.83 27.76 -2.39
C SER A 232 8.07 28.07 -3.24
N ALA A 233 8.60 27.07 -3.93
CA ALA A 233 9.84 27.17 -4.71
C ALA A 233 9.62 27.55 -6.19
N ILE A 234 8.37 27.50 -6.68
CA ILE A 234 7.98 27.80 -8.07
C ILE A 234 7.45 29.23 -8.26
#